data_AF-A0A0Q3KE12-F1
#
_entry.id   AF-A0A0Q3KE12-F1
#
_cell.length_a   1.000
_cell.length_b   1.000
_cell.length_c   1.000
_cell.angle_alpha   90.00
_cell.angle_beta   90.00
_cell.angle_gamma   90.00
#
_symmetry.space_group_name_H-M   'P 1'
#
loop_
_entity.id
_entity.type
_entity.pdbx_description
1 polymer ?
#
loop_
_entity_poly.entity_id
_entity_poly.type
_entity_poly.pdbx_seq_one_letter_code
_entity_poly.pdbx_strand_id
1 'polypeptide(L)'
;MFLDASIIVANLLEEPEAPSIRALLVDESEVVTSPLALFEASMRLAAVKGFRIDEGYRIVRDFLDDARIRVVAIDDTVGRIAHACAAVYHRSTRHPARLNMGDCFAYASARAAGMKLAYKGDDFGHTDIEGQRFGS
;
A
#
# COMPACT_ATOMS: atom_id res chain seq x y z
N MET A 1 7.76 -3.48 -7.79
CA MET A 1 6.90 -3.66 -6.58
C MET A 1 5.85 -2.55 -6.44
N PHE A 2 4.61 -2.88 -6.05
CA PHE A 2 3.60 -1.92 -5.59
C PHE A 2 3.65 -1.81 -4.06
N LEU A 3 3.74 -0.60 -3.51
CA LEU A 3 3.71 -0.36 -2.06
C LEU A 3 2.32 0.00 -1.58
N ASP A 4 1.82 -0.78 -0.63
CA ASP A 4 0.67 -0.42 0.18
C ASP A 4 0.98 0.75 1.14
N ALA A 5 -0.07 1.43 1.62
CA ALA A 5 0.03 2.50 2.62
C ALA A 5 0.78 2.03 3.88
N SER A 6 0.56 0.79 4.32
CA SER A 6 1.19 0.23 5.51
C SER A 6 2.72 0.20 5.42
N ILE A 7 3.29 -0.05 4.23
CA ILE A 7 4.73 -0.07 4.00
C ILE A 7 5.32 1.35 4.05
N ILE A 8 4.63 2.31 3.44
CA ILE A 8 5.04 3.72 3.47
C ILE A 8 5.06 4.23 4.92
N VAL A 9 4.00 3.93 5.67
CA VAL A 9 3.88 4.30 7.08
C VAL A 9 4.97 3.63 7.91
N ALA A 10 5.18 2.31 7.75
CA ALA A 10 6.18 1.57 8.50
C ALA A 10 7.59 2.13 8.30
N ASN A 11 7.94 2.50 7.06
CA ASN A 11 9.23 3.13 6.78
C ASN A 11 9.35 4.52 7.43
N LEU A 12 8.35 5.39 7.24
CA LEU A 12 8.39 6.78 7.74
C LEU A 12 8.29 6.90 9.26
N LEU A 13 7.66 5.92 9.91
CA LEU A 13 7.59 5.84 11.37
C LEU A 13 8.80 5.15 12.00
N GLU A 14 9.78 4.70 11.18
CA GLU A 14 10.93 3.91 11.62
C GLU A 14 10.52 2.66 12.42
N GLU A 15 9.48 1.98 11.95
CA GLU A 15 9.07 0.69 12.52
C GLU A 15 10.16 -0.38 12.32
N PRO A 16 10.13 -1.50 13.06
CA PRO A 16 11.17 -2.53 12.99
C PRO A 16 11.43 -3.08 11.58
N GLU A 17 10.43 -3.04 10.70
CA GLU A 17 10.53 -3.49 9.31
C GLU A 17 11.24 -2.50 8.38
N ALA A 18 11.44 -1.25 8.80
CA ALA A 18 11.96 -0.17 7.96
C ALA A 18 13.32 -0.48 7.28
N PRO A 19 14.31 -1.13 7.93
CA PRO A 19 15.53 -1.55 7.26
C PRO A 19 15.29 -2.49 6.07
N SER A 20 14.39 -3.47 6.23
CA SER A 20 14.04 -4.42 5.16
C SER A 20 13.26 -3.75 4.04
N ILE A 21 12.38 -2.80 4.37
CA ILE A 21 11.66 -1.99 3.38
C ILE A 21 12.66 -1.17 2.56
N ARG A 22 13.64 -0.52 3.20
CA ARG A 22 14.70 0.22 2.48
C ARG A 22 15.55 -0.68 1.58
N ALA A 23 15.87 -1.89 2.00
CA ALA A 23 16.56 -2.86 1.15
C ALA A 23 15.72 -3.20 -0.10
N LEU A 24 14.42 -3.44 0.08
CA LEU A 24 13.50 -3.65 -1.05
C LEU A 24 13.49 -2.46 -2.03
N LEU A 25 13.49 -1.22 -1.52
CA LEU A 25 13.52 -0.03 -2.39
C LEU A 25 14.81 0.09 -3.22
N VAL A 26 15.90 -0.52 -2.78
CA VAL A 26 17.17 -0.56 -3.51
C VAL A 26 17.19 -1.71 -4.54
N ASP A 27 16.64 -2.87 -4.17
CA ASP A 27 16.69 -4.08 -5.00
C ASP A 27 15.66 -4.05 -6.16
N GLU A 28 14.53 -3.36 -5.97
CA GLU A 28 13.47 -3.29 -6.97
C GLU A 28 13.77 -2.23 -8.05
N SER A 29 13.82 -2.68 -9.31
CA SER A 29 14.05 -1.78 -10.46
C SER A 29 12.92 -0.77 -10.69
N GLU A 30 11.71 -1.07 -10.21
CA GLU A 30 10.56 -0.20 -10.33
C GLU A 30 9.67 -0.32 -9.09
N VAL A 31 9.38 0.82 -8.46
CA VAL A 31 8.50 0.90 -7.29
C VAL A 31 7.38 1.89 -7.55
N VAL A 32 6.15 1.47 -7.27
CA VAL A 32 4.95 2.28 -7.48
C VAL A 32 4.03 2.26 -6.25
N THR A 33 3.14 3.22 -6.16
CA THR A 33 2.02 3.24 -5.20
C THR A 33 0.80 3.93 -5.84
N SER A 34 -0.29 4.11 -5.11
CA SER A 34 -1.51 4.78 -5.62
C SER A 34 -1.82 6.07 -4.86
N PRO A 35 -2.65 6.97 -5.43
CA PRO A 35 -3.17 8.13 -4.73
C PRO A 35 -3.91 7.77 -3.44
N LEU A 36 -4.57 6.61 -3.40
CA LEU A 36 -5.25 6.13 -2.21
C LEU A 36 -4.26 5.74 -1.10
N ALA A 37 -3.23 4.97 -1.43
CA ALA A 37 -2.23 4.54 -0.46
C ALA A 37 -1.44 5.73 0.12
N LEU A 38 -1.11 6.70 -0.74
CA LEU A 38 -0.55 8.00 -0.34
C LEU A 38 -1.47 8.73 0.65
N PHE A 39 -2.77 8.82 0.35
CA PHE A 39 -3.74 9.49 1.22
C PHE A 39 -3.79 8.80 2.59
N GLU A 40 -3.95 7.48 2.62
CA GLU A 40 -3.99 6.70 3.85
C GLU A 40 -2.70 6.85 4.67
N ALA A 41 -1.54 6.75 4.02
CA ALA A 41 -0.25 6.91 4.67
C ALA A 41 -0.09 8.31 5.28
N SER A 42 -0.46 9.36 4.54
CA SER A 42 -0.36 10.75 5.01
C SER A 42 -1.27 11.03 6.20
N MET A 43 -2.51 10.53 6.16
CA MET A 43 -3.48 10.64 7.24
C MET A 43 -2.99 9.90 8.49
N ARG A 44 -2.46 8.68 8.30
CA ARG A 44 -1.93 7.87 9.40
C ARG A 44 -0.71 8.50 10.04
N LEU A 45 0.23 8.99 9.23
CA LEU A 45 1.43 9.68 9.70
C LEU A 45 1.07 10.92 10.51
N ALA A 46 0.17 11.76 9.99
CA ALA A 46 -0.31 12.95 10.68
C ALA A 46 -0.94 12.61 12.05
N ALA A 47 -1.79 11.59 12.08
CA ALA A 47 -2.42 11.13 13.31
C ALA A 47 -1.42 10.62 14.36
N VAL A 48 -0.40 9.85 13.96
CA VAL A 48 0.60 9.28 14.89
C VAL A 48 1.55 10.35 15.43
N LYS A 49 2.01 11.25 14.56
CA LYS A 49 3.02 12.26 14.93
C LYS A 49 2.42 13.57 15.44
N GLY A 50 1.09 13.73 15.38
CA GLY A 50 0.40 14.97 15.75
C GLY A 50 0.61 16.12 14.75
N PHE A 51 0.91 15.80 13.49
CA PHE A 51 1.06 16.80 12.44
C PHE A 51 -0.30 17.26 11.91
N ARG A 52 -0.30 18.41 11.23
CA ARG A 52 -1.43 18.78 10.38
C ARG A 52 -1.50 17.83 9.18
N ILE A 53 -2.69 17.64 8.62
CA ILE A 53 -2.91 16.72 7.48
C ILE A 53 -2.08 17.12 6.25
N ASP A 54 -2.02 18.40 5.93
CA ASP A 54 -1.21 18.95 4.83
C ASP A 54 0.29 18.75 5.05
N GLU A 55 0.75 18.79 6.30
CA GLU A 55 2.14 18.47 6.65
C GLU A 55 2.44 16.98 6.48
N GLY A 56 1.57 16.10 6.97
CA GLY A 56 1.70 14.66 6.74
C GLY A 56 1.72 14.31 5.24
N TYR A 57 0.88 14.98 4.44
CA TYR A 57 0.88 14.83 2.99
C TYR A 57 2.21 15.23 2.34
N ARG A 58 2.76 16.40 2.72
CA ARG A 58 4.06 16.85 2.20
C ARG A 58 5.17 15.86 2.54
N ILE A 59 5.25 15.40 3.80
CA ILE A 59 6.29 14.46 4.22
C ILE A 59 6.21 13.15 3.43
N VAL A 60 5.01 12.58 3.26
CA VAL A 60 4.86 11.36 2.46
C VAL A 60 5.23 11.63 1.01
N ARG A 61 4.84 12.78 0.45
CA ARG A 61 5.12 13.15 -0.94
C ARG A 61 6.62 13.31 -1.20
N ASP A 62 7.33 14.02 -0.32
CA ASP A 62 8.77 14.20 -0.39
C ASP A 62 9.48 12.83 -0.34
N PHE A 63 9.03 11.91 0.52
CA PHE A 63 9.56 10.55 0.55
C PHE A 63 9.35 9.78 -0.76
N LEU A 64 8.16 9.88 -1.37
CA LEU A 64 7.90 9.22 -2.66
C LEU A 64 8.81 9.79 -3.75
N ASP A 65 9.03 11.10 -3.77
CA ASP A 65 9.87 11.77 -4.76
C ASP A 65 11.36 11.40 -4.56
N ASP A 66 11.86 11.44 -3.33
CA ASP A 66 13.24 11.07 -2.97
C ASP A 66 13.54 9.61 -3.28
N ALA A 67 12.59 8.71 -3.00
CA ALA A 67 12.70 7.28 -3.29
C ALA A 67 12.33 6.92 -4.74
N ARG A 68 11.97 7.91 -5.58
CA ARG A 68 11.54 7.74 -6.98
C ARG A 68 10.37 6.76 -7.15
N ILE A 69 9.47 6.72 -6.17
CA ILE A 69 8.28 5.89 -6.18
C ILE A 69 7.20 6.57 -7.02
N ARG A 70 6.79 5.94 -8.12
CA ARG A 70 5.77 6.53 -9.00
C ARG A 70 4.37 6.34 -8.43
N VAL A 71 3.51 7.35 -8.56
CA VAL A 71 2.10 7.23 -8.21
C VAL A 71 1.29 6.89 -9.45
N VAL A 72 0.75 5.66 -9.52
CA VAL A 72 -0.07 5.18 -10.64
C VAL A 72 -1.54 5.55 -10.44
N ALA A 73 -2.23 5.91 -11.53
CA ALA A 73 -3.61 6.36 -11.47
C ALA A 73 -4.57 5.23 -11.04
N ILE A 74 -5.65 5.61 -10.33
CA ILE A 74 -6.81 4.75 -10.10
C ILE A 74 -7.84 5.09 -11.16
N ASP A 75 -7.97 4.22 -12.15
CA ASP A 75 -8.89 4.36 -13.27
C ASP A 75 -10.05 3.35 -13.22
N ASP A 76 -10.86 3.29 -14.27
CA ASP A 76 -11.99 2.34 -14.38
C ASP A 76 -11.52 0.87 -14.31
N THR A 77 -10.33 0.57 -14.83
CA THR A 77 -9.77 -0.78 -14.78
C THR A 77 -9.45 -1.18 -13.34
N VAL A 78 -8.79 -0.30 -12.59
CA VAL A 78 -8.54 -0.51 -11.16
C VAL A 78 -9.86 -0.64 -10.40
N GLY A 79 -10.85 0.22 -10.69
CA GLY A 79 -12.17 0.17 -10.06
C GLY A 79 -12.89 -1.16 -10.28
N ARG A 80 -12.88 -1.69 -11.51
CA ARG A 80 -13.48 -2.99 -11.84
C ARG A 80 -12.78 -4.15 -11.12
N ILE A 81 -11.45 -4.14 -11.06
CA ILE A 81 -10.67 -5.18 -10.36
C ILE A 81 -10.94 -5.09 -8.85
N ALA A 82 -11.03 -3.90 -8.27
CA ALA A 82 -11.35 -3.71 -6.85
C ALA A 82 -12.72 -4.27 -6.49
N HIS A 83 -13.74 -4.11 -7.34
CA HIS A 83 -15.06 -4.72 -7.13
C HIS A 83 -15.00 -6.25 -7.21
N ALA A 84 -14.27 -6.81 -8.18
CA ALA A 84 -14.10 -8.27 -8.28
C ALA A 84 -13.36 -8.83 -7.05
N CYS A 85 -12.30 -8.14 -6.60
CA CYS A 85 -11.59 -8.44 -5.37
C CYS A 85 -12.54 -8.41 -4.16
N ALA A 86 -13.33 -7.34 -4.03
CA ALA A 86 -14.25 -7.19 -2.90
C ALA A 86 -15.34 -8.26 -2.87
N ALA A 87 -15.86 -8.68 -4.05
CA ALA A 87 -16.85 -9.74 -4.15
C ALA A 87 -16.36 -11.10 -3.64
N VAL A 88 -15.03 -11.32 -3.60
CA VAL A 88 -14.42 -12.57 -3.10
C VAL A 88 -13.85 -12.38 -1.69
N TYR A 89 -12.99 -11.38 -1.50
CA TYR A 89 -12.10 -11.28 -0.35
C TYR A 89 -12.51 -10.25 0.72
N HIS A 90 -13.49 -9.39 0.44
CA HIS A 90 -13.88 -8.35 1.40
C HIS A 90 -14.40 -8.96 2.70
N ARG A 91 -14.16 -8.29 3.84
CA ARG A 91 -14.68 -8.72 5.16
C ARG A 91 -16.18 -9.01 5.22
N SER A 92 -16.97 -8.47 4.30
CA SER A 92 -18.42 -8.77 4.21
C SER A 92 -18.74 -10.14 3.63
N THR A 93 -17.82 -10.79 2.90
CA THR A 93 -18.05 -12.09 2.24
C THR A 93 -17.79 -13.29 3.17
N ARG A 94 -17.40 -13.05 4.43
CA ARG A 94 -16.89 -14.03 5.40
C ARG A 94 -15.61 -14.76 4.97
N HIS A 95 -14.96 -14.31 3.90
CA HIS A 95 -13.68 -14.86 3.45
C HIS A 95 -12.57 -14.62 4.49
N PRO A 96 -11.64 -15.58 4.73
CA PRO A 96 -10.55 -15.44 5.71
C PRO A 96 -9.66 -14.21 5.54
N ALA A 97 -9.44 -13.76 4.31
CA ALA A 97 -8.65 -12.55 3.98
C ALA A 97 -9.21 -11.27 4.64
N ARG A 98 -10.54 -11.16 4.76
CA ARG A 98 -11.23 -10.04 5.41
C ARG A 98 -10.76 -8.65 4.97
N LEU A 99 -10.48 -8.47 3.68
CA LEU A 99 -10.00 -7.21 3.12
C LEU A 99 -10.97 -6.05 3.39
N ASN A 100 -10.42 -4.88 3.67
CA ASN A 100 -11.14 -3.62 3.72
C ASN A 100 -11.12 -2.91 2.34
N MET A 101 -11.68 -1.70 2.25
CA MET A 101 -11.74 -0.94 1.00
C MET A 101 -10.34 -0.59 0.46
N GLY A 102 -9.46 -0.05 1.32
CA GLY A 102 -8.08 0.28 0.99
C GLY A 102 -7.34 -0.94 0.46
N ASP A 103 -7.46 -2.07 1.14
CA ASP A 103 -6.82 -3.32 0.72
C ASP A 103 -7.30 -3.79 -0.66
N CYS A 104 -8.60 -3.67 -0.95
CA CYS A 104 -9.14 -4.03 -2.27
C CYS A 104 -8.57 -3.14 -3.38
N PHE A 105 -8.34 -1.86 -3.11
CA PHE A 105 -7.71 -0.96 -4.06
C PHE A 105 -6.20 -1.14 -4.16
N ALA A 106 -5.50 -1.52 -3.07
CA ALA A 106 -4.10 -1.91 -3.12
C ALA A 106 -3.92 -3.18 -3.97
N TYR A 107 -4.74 -4.21 -3.73
CA TYR A 107 -4.83 -5.41 -4.55
C TYR A 107 -5.06 -5.05 -6.03
N ALA A 108 -6.07 -4.24 -6.30
CA ALA A 108 -6.46 -3.90 -7.67
C ALA A 108 -5.40 -3.09 -8.40
N SER A 109 -4.78 -2.12 -7.72
CA SER A 109 -3.73 -1.28 -8.30
C SER A 109 -2.48 -2.10 -8.62
N ALA A 110 -2.06 -2.98 -7.71
CA ALA A 110 -0.95 -3.89 -7.95
C ALA A 110 -1.23 -4.84 -9.12
N ARG A 111 -2.41 -5.46 -9.18
CA ARG A 111 -2.85 -6.31 -10.31
C ARG A 111 -2.91 -5.54 -11.63
N ALA A 112 -3.49 -4.35 -11.65
CA ALA A 112 -3.59 -3.53 -12.86
C ALA A 112 -2.21 -3.08 -13.38
N ALA A 113 -1.28 -2.79 -12.47
CA ALA A 113 0.10 -2.44 -12.80
C ALA A 113 0.99 -3.64 -13.14
N GLY A 114 0.48 -4.88 -13.02
CA GLY A 114 1.26 -6.10 -13.24
C GLY A 114 2.40 -6.27 -12.23
N MET A 115 2.23 -5.75 -11.00
CA MET A 115 3.27 -5.74 -9.97
C MET A 115 2.90 -6.60 -8.76
N LYS A 116 3.93 -7.15 -8.11
CA LYS A 116 3.80 -7.75 -6.78
C LYS A 116 3.42 -6.69 -5.75
N LEU A 117 2.70 -7.08 -4.70
CA LEU A 117 2.26 -6.20 -3.62
C LEU A 117 3.17 -6.32 -2.39
N ALA A 118 3.78 -5.23 -1.94
CA ALA A 118 4.42 -5.14 -0.64
C ALA A 118 3.41 -4.61 0.39
N TYR A 119 3.23 -5.34 1.48
CA TYR A 119 2.26 -5.01 2.54
C TYR A 119 2.76 -5.44 3.91
N LYS A 120 2.25 -4.79 4.96
CA LYS A 120 2.47 -5.21 6.35
C LYS A 120 1.27 -5.99 6.88
N GLY A 121 1.50 -7.01 7.71
CA GLY A 121 0.44 -7.77 8.38
C GLY A 121 -0.06 -8.98 7.57
N ASP A 122 -1.26 -9.46 7.89
CA ASP A 122 -1.80 -10.74 7.41
C ASP A 122 -2.87 -10.63 6.31
N ASP A 123 -3.25 -9.41 5.94
CA ASP A 123 -4.49 -9.17 5.20
C ASP A 123 -4.52 -9.86 3.81
N PHE A 124 -3.38 -9.94 3.13
CA PHE A 124 -3.28 -10.54 1.79
C PHE A 124 -2.87 -12.02 1.78
N GLY A 125 -2.57 -12.63 2.93
CA GLY A 125 -2.10 -14.02 3.02
C GLY A 125 -3.12 -15.08 2.57
N HIS A 126 -4.39 -14.70 2.50
CA HIS A 126 -5.49 -15.54 2.01
C HIS A 126 -6.03 -15.07 0.66
N THR A 127 -5.23 -14.35 -0.13
CA THR A 127 -5.63 -13.89 -1.47
C THR A 127 -4.79 -14.59 -2.53
N ASP A 128 -5.14 -14.38 -3.80
CA ASP A 128 -4.41 -14.90 -4.96
C ASP A 128 -3.40 -13.88 -5.53
N ILE A 129 -3.08 -12.80 -4.81
CA ILE A 129 -2.08 -11.83 -5.27
C ILE A 129 -0.66 -12.30 -4.91
N GLU A 130 0.27 -12.11 -5.83
CA GLU A 130 1.69 -12.23 -5.51
C GLU A 130 2.11 -11.03 -4.65
N GLY A 131 2.72 -11.29 -3.50
CA GLY A 131 3.15 -10.23 -2.62
C GLY A 131 4.30 -10.61 -1.71
N GLN A 132 4.90 -9.58 -1.11
CA GLN A 132 5.93 -9.68 -0.09
C GLN A 132 5.38 -9.08 1.20
N ARG A 133 5.20 -9.94 2.20
CA ARG A 133 4.80 -9.54 3.55
C ARG A 133 5.99 -9.00 4.32
N PHE A 134 5.78 -7.89 5.02
CA PHE A 134 6.70 -7.33 6.00
C PHE A 134 6.11 -7.45 7.40
N GLY A 135 6.96 -7.83 8.36
CA GLY A 135 6.54 -8.03 9.75
C GLY A 135 5.73 -9.32 9.96
N SER A 136 5.68 -9.74 11.22
CA SER A 136 4.83 -10.82 11.72
C SER A 136 3.52 -10.26 12.26
#